data_AF-A0A954YCV8-F1
#
_entry.id   AF-A0A954YCV8-F1
#
_cell.length_a   1.000
_cell.length_b   1.000
_cell.length_c   1.000
_cell.angle_alpha   90.00
_cell.angle_beta   90.00
_cell.angle_gamma   90.00
#
_symmetry.space_group_name_H-M   'P 1'
#
loop_
_entity.id
_entity.type
_entity.pdbx_description
1 polymer ?
#
loop_
_entity_poly.entity_id
_entity_poly.type
_entity_poly.pdbx_seq_one_letter_code
_entity_poly.pdbx_strand_id
1 'polypeptide(L)'
;MNTPDWSAATLRLIETAIDEDLGPDGHDLTSGLLNNGDQPAEALVVPRETGVIAGLALGPAIVRAFGRRLGSQIEFVAVAADGDVVKPGVSVATLRGSI
;
A
#
# COMPACT_ATOMS: atom_id res chain seq x y z
N MET A 1 5.56 9.99 -12.55
CA MET A 1 6.75 9.20 -12.12
C MET A 1 6.68 7.85 -12.81
N ASN A 2 7.74 7.45 -13.53
CA ASN A 2 7.84 6.10 -14.09
C ASN A 2 7.88 5.12 -12.92
N THR A 3 6.94 4.18 -12.87
CA THR A 3 7.04 3.14 -11.85
C THR A 3 8.19 2.21 -12.24
N PRO A 4 9.07 1.81 -11.31
CA PRO A 4 10.12 0.84 -11.63
C PRO A 4 9.51 -0.43 -12.21
N ASP A 5 10.13 -0.97 -13.26
CA ASP A 5 9.81 -2.32 -13.73
C ASP A 5 10.39 -3.32 -12.73
N TRP A 6 9.52 -3.81 -11.85
CA TRP A 6 9.86 -4.82 -10.87
C TRP A 6 10.03 -6.18 -11.56
N SER A 7 10.92 -7.01 -11.01
CA SER A 7 11.13 -8.37 -11.51
C SER A 7 9.84 -9.19 -11.43
N ALA A 8 9.70 -10.19 -12.30
CA ALA A 8 8.58 -11.13 -12.24
C ALA A 8 8.50 -11.86 -10.87
N ALA A 9 9.64 -12.10 -10.22
CA ALA A 9 9.67 -12.69 -8.89
C ALA A 9 9.09 -11.76 -7.82
N THR A 10 9.43 -10.46 -7.89
CA THR A 10 8.88 -9.42 -7.01
C THR A 10 7.36 -9.31 -7.16
N LEU A 11 6.88 -9.25 -8.40
CA LEU A 11 5.44 -9.15 -8.66
C LEU A 11 4.69 -10.39 -8.16
N ARG A 12 5.23 -11.59 -8.38
CA ARG A 12 4.64 -12.82 -7.82
C ARG A 12 4.59 -12.83 -6.30
N LEU A 13 5.64 -12.31 -5.64
CA LEU A 13 5.66 -12.23 -4.17
C LEU A 13 4.55 -11.30 -3.65
N ILE A 14 4.32 -10.16 -4.32
CA ILE A 14 3.22 -9.25 -3.98
C ILE A 14 1.87 -9.96 -4.11
N GLU A 15 1.61 -10.64 -5.23
CA GLU A 15 0.35 -11.35 -5.44
C GLU A 15 0.16 -12.48 -4.42
N THR A 16 1.22 -13.23 -4.10
CA THR A 16 1.15 -14.29 -3.06
C THR A 16 0.86 -13.74 -1.68
N ALA A 17 1.43 -12.59 -1.31
CA ALA A 17 1.14 -11.93 -0.04
C ALA A 17 -0.31 -11.43 0.02
N ILE A 18 -0.87 -10.95 -1.10
CA ILE A 18 -2.28 -10.55 -1.17
C ILE A 18 -3.20 -11.77 -1.00
N ASP A 19 -2.89 -12.88 -1.65
CA ASP A 19 -3.68 -14.11 -1.53
C ASP A 19 -3.62 -14.69 -0.11
N GLU A 20 -2.47 -14.55 0.58
CA GLU A 20 -2.33 -14.94 1.98
C GLU A 20 -3.18 -14.06 2.91
N ASP A 21 -3.15 -12.73 2.72
CA ASP A 21 -3.84 -11.76 3.56
C ASP A 21 -5.37 -11.80 3.39
N LEU A 22 -5.86 -11.89 2.15
CA LEU A 22 -7.30 -11.90 1.84
C LEU A 22 -7.93 -13.31 1.87
N GLY A 23 -7.09 -14.34 1.99
CA GLY A 23 -7.52 -15.73 1.98
C GLY A 23 -8.10 -16.20 0.63
N PRO A 24 -8.62 -17.45 0.59
CA PRO A 24 -9.01 -18.11 -0.66
C PRO A 24 -10.16 -17.41 -1.39
N ASP A 25 -11.07 -16.76 -0.66
CA ASP A 25 -12.19 -16.04 -1.23
C ASP A 25 -11.80 -14.62 -1.70
N GLY A 26 -10.64 -14.12 -1.26
CA GLY A 26 -10.11 -12.83 -1.71
C GLY A 26 -10.89 -11.62 -1.23
N HIS A 27 -11.50 -11.71 -0.06
CA HIS A 27 -12.40 -10.69 0.48
C HIS A 27 -11.90 -10.17 1.81
N ASP A 28 -11.88 -8.85 1.96
CA ASP A 28 -11.79 -8.21 3.27
C ASP A 28 -13.19 -8.14 3.90
N LEU A 29 -13.57 -9.21 4.59
CA LEU A 29 -14.91 -9.36 5.18
C LEU A 29 -15.24 -8.26 6.20
N THR A 30 -14.26 -7.84 7.00
CA THR A 30 -14.52 -6.88 8.08
C THR A 30 -14.77 -5.49 7.49
N SER A 31 -13.93 -5.05 6.55
CA SER A 31 -14.14 -3.78 5.86
C SER A 31 -15.44 -3.80 5.06
N GLY A 32 -15.75 -4.90 4.37
CA GLY A 32 -17.01 -5.03 3.61
C GLY A 32 -18.29 -4.96 4.46
N LEU A 33 -18.24 -5.34 5.73
CA LEU A 33 -19.39 -5.24 6.66
C LEU A 33 -19.56 -3.84 7.27
N LEU A 34 -18.47 -3.08 7.36
CA LEU A 34 -18.46 -1.75 7.98
C LEU A 34 -18.58 -0.63 6.95
N ASN A 35 -18.22 -0.91 5.71
CA ASN A 35 -18.26 0.06 4.64
C ASN A 35 -19.70 0.30 4.15
N ASN A 36 -20.15 1.56 4.22
CA ASN A 36 -21.46 2.00 3.76
C ASN A 36 -21.43 2.68 2.36
N GLY A 37 -20.33 2.56 1.60
CA GLY A 37 -20.17 3.07 0.24
C GLY A 37 -18.79 3.66 -0.04
N ASP A 38 -18.53 4.12 -1.27
CA ASP A 38 -17.22 4.67 -1.71
C ASP A 38 -16.85 6.02 -1.05
N GLN A 39 -16.67 6.04 0.27
CA GLN A 39 -16.31 7.25 1.01
C GLN A 39 -14.83 7.57 0.79
N PRO A 40 -14.49 8.78 0.29
CA PRO A 40 -13.10 9.16 0.12
C PRO A 40 -12.35 9.15 1.47
N ALA A 41 -11.18 8.53 1.47
CA ALA A 41 -10.32 8.40 2.63
C ALA A 41 -8.86 8.72 2.29
N GLU A 42 -8.14 9.20 3.29
CA GLU A 42 -6.69 9.43 3.23
C GLU A 42 -6.02 8.71 4.42
N ALA A 43 -4.93 8.00 4.15
CA ALA A 43 -4.12 7.35 5.16
C ALA A 43 -2.65 7.80 5.06
N LEU A 44 -1.96 7.83 6.21
CA LEU A 44 -0.56 8.23 6.30
C LEU A 44 0.29 7.04 6.76
N VAL A 45 1.42 6.83 6.09
CA VAL A 45 2.47 5.92 6.57
C VAL A 45 3.41 6.74 7.45
N VAL A 46 3.44 6.44 8.75
CA VAL A 46 4.22 7.19 9.74
C VAL A 46 5.13 6.24 10.51
N PRO A 47 6.46 6.38 10.41
CA PRO A 47 7.40 5.63 11.23
C PRO A 47 7.14 5.89 12.72
N ARG A 48 7.30 4.85 13.54
CA ARG A 48 7.17 4.95 15.00
C ARG A 48 8.51 5.11 15.70
N GLU A 49 9.60 4.83 14.98
CA GLU A 49 10.97 4.88 15.47
C GLU A 49 11.86 5.59 14.46
N THR A 50 13.03 6.06 14.92
CA THR A 50 14.05 6.63 14.02
C THR A 50 14.78 5.49 13.33
N GLY A 51 15.02 5.61 12.03
CA GLY A 51 15.71 4.57 11.27
C GLY A 51 16.00 4.99 9.84
N VAL A 52 16.49 4.04 9.04
CA VAL A 52 16.65 4.20 7.58
C VAL A 52 15.50 3.46 6.90
N ILE A 53 14.73 4.16 6.07
CA ILE A 53 13.58 3.55 5.39
C ILE A 53 14.03 2.77 4.14
N ALA A 54 13.39 1.65 3.85
CA ALA A 54 13.59 0.87 2.63
C ALA A 54 12.29 0.16 2.24
N GLY A 55 12.12 -0.10 0.94
CA GLY A 55 10.93 -0.74 0.39
C GLY A 55 9.78 0.22 0.09
N LEU A 56 9.93 1.53 0.33
CA LEU A 56 8.90 2.53 0.05
C LEU A 56 8.63 2.64 -1.45
N ALA A 57 9.65 2.41 -2.28
CA ALA A 57 9.52 2.37 -3.73
C ALA A 57 8.56 1.27 -4.24
N LEU A 58 8.29 0.22 -3.45
CA LEU A 58 7.32 -0.83 -3.78
C LEU A 58 5.87 -0.37 -3.60
N GLY A 59 5.61 0.68 -2.81
CA GLY A 59 4.27 1.17 -2.47
C GLY A 59 3.33 1.26 -3.67
N PRO A 60 3.70 1.94 -4.77
CA PRO A 60 2.86 2.03 -5.98
C PRO A 60 2.51 0.67 -6.60
N ALA A 61 3.40 -0.32 -6.54
CA ALA A 61 3.13 -1.65 -7.08
C ALA A 61 2.15 -2.43 -6.19
N ILE A 62 2.32 -2.34 -4.87
CA ILE A 62 1.47 -2.98 -3.87
C ILE A 62 0.04 -2.43 -3.94
N VAL A 63 -0.14 -1.09 -3.88
CA VAL A 63 -1.49 -0.50 -3.90
C VAL A 63 -2.24 -0.77 -5.20
N ARG A 64 -1.54 -0.86 -6.34
CA ARG A 64 -2.16 -1.25 -7.60
C ARG A 64 -2.58 -2.71 -7.61
N ALA A 65 -1.83 -3.61 -6.97
CA ALA A 65 -2.17 -5.02 -6.88
C ALA A 65 -3.40 -5.23 -5.99
N PHE A 66 -3.42 -4.62 -4.79
CA PHE A 66 -4.60 -4.59 -3.92
C PHE A 66 -5.80 -3.95 -4.61
N GLY A 67 -5.61 -2.81 -5.28
CA GLY A 67 -6.67 -2.13 -6.01
C GLY A 67 -7.32 -2.99 -7.09
N ARG A 68 -6.53 -3.77 -7.85
CA ARG A 68 -7.07 -4.75 -8.81
C ARG A 68 -7.88 -5.84 -8.12
N ARG A 69 -7.41 -6.35 -6.98
CA ARG A 69 -8.04 -7.46 -6.26
C ARG A 69 -9.36 -7.05 -5.61
N LEU A 70 -9.41 -5.85 -5.05
CA LEU A 70 -10.55 -5.30 -4.32
C LEU A 70 -11.49 -4.44 -5.19
N GLY A 71 -11.13 -4.20 -6.45
CA GLY A 71 -11.92 -3.35 -7.35
C GLY A 71 -11.89 -1.86 -6.99
N SER A 72 -10.83 -1.38 -6.35
CA SER A 72 -10.67 -0.01 -5.88
C SER A 72 -9.44 0.68 -6.49
N GLN A 73 -9.47 2.00 -6.61
CA GLN A 73 -8.31 2.79 -7.00
C GLN A 73 -7.67 3.43 -5.78
N ILE A 74 -6.38 3.15 -5.59
CA ILE A 74 -5.59 3.68 -4.49
C ILE A 74 -4.40 4.44 -5.09
N GLU A 75 -4.32 5.73 -4.79
CA GLU A 75 -3.15 6.56 -5.05
C GLU A 75 -2.16 6.39 -3.91
N PHE A 76 -0.86 6.28 -4.24
CA PHE A 76 0.23 6.24 -3.27
C PHE A 76 1.26 7.30 -3.63
N VAL A 77 1.57 8.19 -2.69
CA VAL A 77 2.56 9.25 -2.85
C VAL A 77 3.60 9.12 -1.75
N ALA A 78 4.83 8.75 -2.12
CA ALA A 78 5.98 8.79 -1.22
C ALA A 78 6.52 10.23 -1.10
N VAL A 79 6.86 10.64 0.12
CA VAL A 79 7.53 11.91 0.42
C VAL A 79 8.95 11.72 0.96
N ALA A 80 9.38 10.47 1.13
CA ALA A 80 10.75 10.06 1.39
C ALA A 80 11.23 9.09 0.30
N ALA A 81 12.54 8.82 0.25
CA ALA A 81 13.15 7.82 -0.61
C ALA A 81 13.78 6.69 0.22
N ASP A 82 13.92 5.52 -0.40
CA ASP A 82 14.69 4.42 0.20
C ASP A 82 16.14 4.88 0.47
N GLY A 83 16.62 4.61 1.68
CA GLY A 83 17.91 5.09 2.18
C GLY A 83 17.83 6.37 3.02
N ASP A 84 16.70 7.07 3.04
CA ASP A 84 16.53 8.26 3.87
C ASP A 84 16.45 7.90 5.37
N VAL A 85 17.00 8.78 6.21
CA VAL A 85 16.77 8.72 7.66
C VAL A 85 15.41 9.33 7.97
N VAL A 86 14.57 8.56 8.65
CA VAL A 86 13.20 8.95 9.02
C VAL A 86 13.07 9.09 10.54
N LYS A 87 12.07 9.85 10.98
CA LYS A 87 11.81 10.14 12.39
C LYS A 87 10.37 9.77 12.77
N PRO A 88 10.11 9.45 14.04
CA PRO A 88 8.75 9.25 14.54
C PRO A 88 7.86 10.45 14.27
N GLY A 89 6.60 10.19 13.90
CA GLY A 89 5.58 11.23 13.74
C GLY A 89 5.65 12.05 12.44
N VAL A 90 6.64 11.79 11.57
CA VAL A 90 6.76 12.41 10.25
C VAL A 90 6.28 11.41 9.20
N SER A 91 5.29 11.75 8.38
CA SER A 91 4.82 10.82 7.34
C SER A 91 5.87 10.64 6.26
N VAL A 92 5.96 9.41 5.74
CA VAL A 92 6.86 9.02 4.64
C VAL A 92 6.11 8.73 3.35
N ALA A 93 4.80 8.47 3.45
CA ALA A 93 3.90 8.37 2.32
C ALA A 93 2.45 8.67 2.72
N THR A 94 1.64 8.99 1.71
CA THR A 94 0.20 9.17 1.79
C THR A 94 -0.49 8.21 0.83
N LEU A 95 -1.60 7.63 1.27
CA LEU A 95 -2.52 6.83 0.45
C LEU A 95 -3.86 7.54 0.34
N ARG A 96 -4.46 7.54 -0.84
CA ARG A 96 -5.80 8.09 -1.09
C ARG A 96 -6.64 7.10 -1.88
N GLY A 97 -7.90 6.92 -1.49
CA GLY A 97 -8.83 6.02 -2.16
C GLY A 97 -10.19 6.07 -1.49
N SER A 98 -10.98 5.03 -1.68
CA SER A 98 -12.22 4.81 -0.93
C SER A 98 -11.96 3.87 0.24
N ILE A 99 -12.54 4.16 1.40
CA ILE A 99 -12.67 3.20 2.51
C ILE A 99 -13.92 2.34 2.35
#